data_AF-A0A9D1FFJ2-F1
#
_entry.id   AF-A0A9D1FFJ2-F1
#
_cell.length_a   1.000
_cell.length_b   1.000
_cell.length_c   1.000
_cell.angle_alpha   90.00
_cell.angle_beta   90.00
_cell.angle_gamma   90.00
#
_symmetry.space_group_name_H-M   'P 1'
#
loop_
_entity.id
_entity.type
_entity.pdbx_description
1 polymer ?
#
loop_
_entity_poly.entity_id
_entity_poly.type
_entity_poly.pdbx_seq_one_letter_code
_entity_poly.pdbx_strand_id
1 'polypeptide(L)'
;MKILQTIKDYFAPAYSVKYANPVEDVKILSAIGREALFLTARNGKNYFYYFPGTENNLSLAKYLLVRNGISAKTHITTYHYKKEPCLRVLAKSLGKNTPARRFVDSIDVYQARHYTEINERLEIIRQQMQGRVK
;
A
#
# COMPACT_ATOMS: atom_id res chain seq x y z
N MET A 1 7.74 20.85 17.59
CA MET A 1 7.53 19.71 18.52
C MET A 1 6.27 18.86 18.27
N LYS A 2 5.29 19.27 17.45
CA LYS A 2 4.09 18.43 17.19
C LYS A 2 4.36 17.21 16.29
N ILE A 3 5.17 17.36 15.24
CA ILE A 3 5.44 16.31 14.24
C ILE A 3 6.11 15.08 14.87
N LEU A 4 7.10 15.28 15.74
CA LEU A 4 7.79 14.20 16.45
C LEU A 4 6.86 13.45 17.43
N GLN A 5 5.90 14.15 18.03
CA GLN A 5 4.89 13.54 18.89
C GLN A 5 3.92 12.68 18.05
N THR A 6 3.48 13.19 16.90
CA THR A 6 2.65 12.44 15.94
C THR A 6 3.35 11.16 15.47
N ILE A 7 4.66 11.23 15.19
CA ILE A 7 5.45 10.05 14.80
C ILE A 7 5.55 9.03 15.95
N LYS A 8 5.74 9.47 17.19
CA LYS A 8 5.78 8.57 18.37
C LYS A 8 4.46 7.83 18.58
N ASP A 9 3.32 8.50 18.33
CA ASP A 9 2.00 7.87 18.43
C ASP A 9 1.80 6.77 17.35
N TYR A 10 2.42 6.93 16.17
CA TYR A 10 2.41 5.91 15.10
C TYR A 10 3.23 4.65 15.42
N PHE A 11 4.24 4.75 16.29
CA PHE A 11 5.12 3.64 16.66
C PHE A 11 4.85 3.09 18.06
N ALA A 12 3.84 3.59 18.76
CA ALA A 12 3.45 3.08 20.07
C ALA A 12 2.97 1.61 19.94
N PRO A 13 3.59 0.67 20.67
CA PRO A 13 3.21 -0.73 20.64
C PRO A 13 1.97 -0.90 21.52
N ALA A 14 0.78 -0.66 20.96
CA ALA A 14 -0.46 -0.95 21.63
C ALA A 14 -1.48 -1.52 20.65
N TYR A 15 -1.81 -2.78 20.90
CA TYR A 15 -2.81 -3.62 20.27
C TYR A 15 -4.24 -3.06 20.43
N SER A 16 -4.52 -1.85 19.94
CA SER A 16 -5.87 -1.32 19.92
C SER A 16 -6.22 -0.74 18.56
N VAL A 17 -7.22 -1.36 17.93
CA VAL A 17 -7.91 -0.92 16.71
C VAL A 17 -8.48 0.51 16.87
N LYS A 18 -8.56 1.04 18.10
CA LYS A 18 -9.14 2.34 18.47
C LYS A 18 -8.48 3.58 17.83
N TYR A 19 -7.27 3.46 17.26
CA TYR A 19 -6.58 4.58 16.60
C TYR A 19 -6.34 4.35 15.10
N ALA A 20 -6.96 3.34 14.48
CA ALA A 20 -6.87 3.19 13.03
C ALA A 20 -7.49 4.41 12.35
N ASN A 21 -6.77 5.02 11.40
CA ASN A 21 -7.34 6.01 10.49
C ASN A 21 -7.27 5.40 9.08
N PRO A 22 -8.31 4.64 8.67
CA PRO A 22 -8.25 3.85 7.46
C PRO A 22 -7.92 4.66 6.21
N VAL A 23 -8.38 5.91 6.15
CA VAL A 23 -8.16 6.79 5.00
C VAL A 23 -6.69 7.22 4.91
N GLU A 24 -6.09 7.66 6.01
CA GLU A 24 -4.68 8.04 6.03
C GLU A 24 -3.76 6.83 5.85
N ASP A 25 -4.11 5.69 6.46
CA ASP A 25 -3.35 4.45 6.31
C ASP A 25 -3.33 3.97 4.84
N VAL A 26 -4.46 4.07 4.12
CA VAL A 26 -4.52 3.78 2.68
C VAL A 26 -3.62 4.72 1.88
N LYS A 27 -3.61 6.04 2.19
CA LYS A 27 -2.73 6.99 1.50
C LYS A 27 -1.26 6.65 1.71
N ILE A 28 -0.86 6.32 2.94
CA ILE A 28 0.53 5.93 3.26
C ILE A 28 0.90 4.65 2.51
N LEU A 29 0.04 3.62 2.56
CA LEU A 29 0.25 2.37 1.80
C LEU A 29 0.35 2.64 0.30
N SER A 30 -0.49 3.51 -0.24
CA SER A 30 -0.46 3.81 -1.67
C SER A 30 0.80 4.56 -2.09
N ALA A 31 1.30 5.46 -1.24
CA ALA A 31 2.51 6.23 -1.51
C ALA A 31 3.80 5.40 -1.40
N ILE A 32 3.87 4.47 -0.44
CA ILE A 32 5.05 3.63 -0.24
C ILE A 32 5.02 2.36 -1.09
N GLY A 33 3.84 1.92 -1.53
CA GLY A 33 3.66 0.70 -2.30
C GLY A 33 3.94 0.92 -3.79
N ARG A 34 4.63 -0.04 -4.42
CA ARG A 34 4.77 -0.12 -5.87
C ARG A 34 3.51 -0.64 -6.53
N GLU A 35 2.88 -1.63 -5.91
CA GLU A 35 1.75 -2.36 -6.52
C GLU A 35 0.92 -3.08 -5.46
N ALA A 36 -0.38 -3.15 -5.67
CA ALA A 36 -1.32 -3.89 -4.85
C ALA A 36 -2.31 -4.62 -5.76
N LEU A 37 -2.36 -5.96 -5.72
CA LEU A 37 -3.19 -6.73 -6.64
C LEU A 37 -3.69 -8.05 -6.08
N PHE A 38 -4.75 -8.56 -6.70
CA PHE A 38 -5.27 -9.89 -6.43
C PHE A 38 -4.76 -10.89 -7.47
N LEU A 39 -4.09 -11.96 -7.00
CA LEU A 39 -3.61 -13.04 -7.86
C LEU A 39 -4.03 -14.41 -7.35
N THR A 40 -4.27 -15.32 -8.29
CA THR A 40 -4.38 -16.75 -8.04
C THR A 40 -2.98 -17.35 -7.95
N ALA A 41 -2.61 -17.93 -6.81
CA ALA A 41 -1.35 -18.65 -6.68
C ALA A 41 -1.43 -20.06 -7.29
N ARG A 42 -0.28 -20.72 -7.49
CA ARG A 42 -0.18 -22.08 -8.06
C ARG A 42 -1.00 -23.14 -7.30
N ASN A 43 -1.30 -22.90 -6.02
CA ASN A 43 -2.13 -23.77 -5.20
C ASN A 43 -3.65 -23.55 -5.41
N GLY A 44 -4.04 -22.78 -6.43
CA GLY A 44 -5.43 -22.45 -6.76
C GLY A 44 -6.11 -21.45 -5.82
N LYS A 45 -5.41 -20.93 -4.81
CA LYS A 45 -5.96 -19.96 -3.87
C LYS A 45 -5.73 -18.53 -4.34
N ASN A 46 -6.73 -17.69 -4.16
CA ASN A 46 -6.64 -16.26 -4.44
C ASN A 46 -6.08 -15.52 -3.23
N TYR A 47 -5.11 -14.65 -3.49
CA TYR A 47 -4.48 -13.81 -2.48
C TYR A 47 -4.46 -12.36 -2.93
N PHE A 48 -4.58 -11.47 -1.97
CA PHE A 48 -4.14 -10.09 -2.11
C PHE A 48 -2.64 -10.05 -1.86
N TYR A 49 -1.91 -9.42 -2.78
CA TYR A 49 -0.49 -9.16 -2.71
C TYR A 49 -0.26 -7.65 -2.65
N TYR A 50 0.61 -7.23 -1.75
CA TYR A 50 1.05 -5.85 -1.63
C TYR A 50 2.57 -5.78 -1.68
N PHE A 51 3.08 -4.96 -2.58
CA PHE A 51 4.51 -4.78 -2.87
C PHE A 51 4.95 -3.41 -2.36
N PRO A 52 5.73 -3.33 -1.27
CA PRO A 52 6.05 -2.08 -0.56
C PRO A 52 7.12 -1.20 -1.26
N GLY A 53 7.48 -1.48 -2.52
CA GLY A 53 8.47 -0.74 -3.31
C GLY A 53 9.93 -0.90 -2.86
N THR A 54 10.18 -0.95 -1.56
CA THR A 54 11.48 -1.18 -0.92
C THR A 54 11.33 -2.12 0.28
N GLU A 55 12.38 -2.83 0.65
CA GLU A 55 12.35 -3.76 1.79
C GLU A 55 12.11 -3.03 3.13
N ASN A 56 12.62 -1.80 3.25
CA ASN A 56 12.47 -0.96 4.45
C ASN A 56 11.01 -0.67 4.79
N ASN A 57 10.13 -0.64 3.78
CA ASN A 57 8.71 -0.34 3.95
C ASN A 57 7.87 -1.56 4.35
N LEU A 58 8.42 -2.78 4.32
CA LEU A 58 7.67 -4.02 4.56
C LEU A 58 7.06 -4.07 5.96
N SER A 59 7.83 -3.72 6.99
CA SER A 59 7.39 -3.72 8.39
C SER A 59 6.30 -2.67 8.64
N LEU A 60 6.47 -1.47 8.08
CA LEU A 60 5.48 -0.40 8.16
C LEU A 60 4.17 -0.82 7.47
N ALA A 61 4.25 -1.32 6.24
CA ALA A 61 3.07 -1.78 5.52
C ALA A 61 2.33 -2.91 6.25
N LYS A 62 3.06 -3.85 6.85
CA LYS A 62 2.47 -4.93 7.64
C LYS A 62 1.75 -4.37 8.87
N TYR A 63 2.36 -3.42 9.57
CA TYR A 63 1.73 -2.73 10.71
C TYR A 63 0.43 -2.03 10.29
N LEU A 64 0.44 -1.28 9.19
CA LEU A 64 -0.73 -0.55 8.68
C LEU A 64 -1.88 -1.49 8.24
N LEU A 65 -1.57 -2.68 7.71
CA LEU A 65 -2.60 -3.69 7.42
C LEU A 65 -3.16 -4.29 8.71
N VAL A 66 -2.30 -4.67 9.66
CA VAL A 66 -2.72 -5.31 10.92
C VAL A 66 -3.58 -4.38 11.78
N ARG A 67 -3.23 -3.08 11.88
CA ARG A 67 -4.05 -2.10 12.61
C ARG A 67 -5.44 -1.90 12.00
N ASN A 68 -5.61 -2.18 10.70
CA ASN A 68 -6.88 -2.18 9.98
C ASN A 68 -7.56 -3.57 9.95
N GLY A 69 -7.16 -4.48 10.85
CA GLY A 69 -7.78 -5.81 11.00
C GLY A 69 -7.38 -6.82 9.92
N ILE A 70 -6.35 -6.53 9.12
CA ILE A 70 -5.92 -7.38 8.01
C ILE A 70 -4.67 -8.16 8.43
N SER A 71 -4.83 -9.48 8.61
CA SER A 71 -3.72 -10.37 8.98
C SER A 71 -2.83 -10.67 7.76
N ALA A 72 -1.89 -9.77 7.48
CA ALA A 72 -0.92 -9.92 6.41
C ALA A 72 0.31 -10.74 6.84
N LYS A 73 0.73 -11.66 5.96
CA LYS A 73 1.95 -12.46 6.14
C LYS A 73 3.03 -12.00 5.17
N THR A 74 4.25 -11.92 5.65
CA THR A 74 5.43 -11.75 4.79
C THR A 74 5.57 -12.96 3.89
N HIS A 75 5.87 -12.73 2.62
CA HIS A 75 6.06 -13.77 1.62
C HIS A 75 7.11 -13.33 0.60
N ILE A 76 7.90 -14.27 0.10
CA ILE A 76 8.79 -14.03 -1.02
C ILE A 76 8.11 -14.62 -2.24
N THR A 77 7.73 -13.76 -3.18
CA THR A 77 7.15 -14.18 -4.45
C THR A 77 8.20 -14.11 -5.56
N THR A 78 8.03 -14.91 -6.60
CA THR A 78 8.76 -14.75 -7.85
C THR A 78 7.81 -14.07 -8.83
N TYR A 79 7.76 -12.74 -8.78
CA TYR A 79 6.92 -11.91 -9.65
C TYR A 79 7.85 -11.19 -10.62
N HIS A 80 7.50 -11.17 -11.92
CA HIS A 80 8.37 -10.67 -13.01
C HIS A 80 9.81 -11.22 -12.98
N TYR A 81 9.98 -12.53 -12.76
CA TYR A 81 11.27 -13.23 -12.74
C TYR A 81 12.26 -12.78 -11.65
N LYS A 82 11.83 -11.91 -10.72
CA LYS A 82 12.64 -11.48 -9.57
C LYS A 82 12.01 -11.98 -8.27
N LYS A 83 12.85 -12.49 -7.37
CA LYS A 83 12.43 -12.76 -5.99
C LYS A 83 12.31 -11.43 -5.27
N GLU A 84 11.14 -11.15 -4.74
CA GLU A 84 10.92 -9.92 -3.97
C GLU A 84 10.03 -10.18 -2.75
N PRO A 85 10.35 -9.55 -1.61
CA PRO A 85 9.52 -9.61 -0.43
C PRO A 85 8.25 -8.79 -0.65
N CYS A 86 7.12 -9.38 -0.29
CA CYS A 86 5.80 -8.80 -0.37
C CYS A 86 4.98 -9.19 0.85
N LEU A 87 3.82 -8.55 1.00
CA LEU A 87 2.80 -8.95 1.96
C LEU A 87 1.69 -9.69 1.22
N ARG A 88 1.24 -10.79 1.81
CA ARG A 88 0.19 -11.63 1.24
C ARG A 88 -0.93 -11.88 2.24
N VAL A 89 -2.17 -11.73 1.79
CA VAL A 89 -3.40 -11.99 2.56
C VAL A 89 -4.28 -12.94 1.75
N LEU A 90 -4.88 -13.94 2.38
CA LEU A 90 -5.81 -14.84 1.69
C LEU A 90 -7.07 -14.05 1.31
N ALA A 91 -7.47 -14.01 0.04
CA ALA A 91 -8.60 -13.19 -0.39
C ALA A 91 -9.91 -13.61 0.32
N LYS A 92 -10.07 -14.90 0.61
CA LYS A 92 -11.21 -15.42 1.38
C LYS A 92 -11.31 -14.82 2.80
N SER A 93 -10.19 -14.53 3.47
CA SER A 93 -10.22 -13.98 4.84
C SER A 93 -10.62 -12.50 4.89
N LEU A 94 -10.59 -11.79 3.75
CA LEU A 94 -11.10 -10.43 3.67
C LEU A 94 -12.64 -10.42 3.67
N GLY A 95 -13.30 -11.48 3.17
CA GLY A 95 -14.76 -11.51 3.00
C GLY A 95 -15.24 -10.61 1.85
N LYS A 96 -16.49 -10.83 1.39
CA LYS A 96 -17.15 -9.96 0.41
C LYS A 96 -17.86 -8.82 1.16
N ASN A 97 -17.76 -7.58 0.68
CA ASN A 97 -18.42 -6.40 1.26
C ASN A 97 -18.04 -6.04 2.71
N THR A 98 -16.87 -6.43 3.18
CA THR A 98 -16.38 -6.07 4.52
C THR A 98 -15.57 -4.77 4.51
N PRO A 99 -15.35 -4.12 5.67
CA PRO A 99 -14.42 -2.99 5.78
C PRO A 99 -13.00 -3.34 5.34
N ALA A 100 -12.50 -4.53 5.70
CA ALA A 100 -11.17 -5.01 5.30
C ALA A 100 -11.03 -5.14 3.78
N ARG A 101 -12.08 -5.61 3.09
CA ARG A 101 -12.11 -5.71 1.64
C ARG A 101 -12.08 -4.32 0.99
N ARG A 102 -12.95 -3.42 1.43
CA ARG A 102 -13.00 -2.03 0.94
C ARG A 102 -11.67 -1.29 1.17
N PHE A 103 -11.03 -1.55 2.32
CA PHE A 103 -9.73 -0.98 2.64
C PHE A 103 -8.67 -1.38 1.61
N VAL A 104 -8.50 -2.68 1.33
CA VAL A 104 -7.48 -3.13 0.38
C VAL A 104 -7.81 -2.74 -1.06
N ASP A 105 -9.09 -2.73 -1.45
CA ASP A 105 -9.52 -2.27 -2.76
C ASP A 105 -9.23 -0.76 -2.94
N SER A 106 -9.24 0.02 -1.85
CA SER A 106 -8.90 1.45 -1.89
C SER A 106 -7.42 1.71 -2.13
N ILE A 107 -6.52 0.80 -1.74
CA ILE A 107 -5.07 0.97 -1.95
C ILE A 107 -4.77 1.08 -3.45
N ASP A 108 -5.32 0.18 -4.26
CA ASP A 108 -5.12 0.19 -5.72
C ASP A 108 -5.69 1.47 -6.36
N VAL A 109 -6.88 1.91 -5.94
CA VAL A 109 -7.49 3.16 -6.42
C VAL A 109 -6.61 4.38 -6.12
N TYR A 110 -6.03 4.45 -4.91
CA TYR A 110 -5.15 5.55 -4.54
C TYR A 110 -3.78 5.46 -5.22
N GLN A 111 -3.25 4.26 -5.47
CA GLN A 111 -2.03 4.07 -6.28
C GLN A 111 -2.24 4.57 -7.71
N ALA A 112 -3.37 4.22 -8.34
CA ALA A 112 -3.72 4.70 -9.68
C ALA A 112 -3.84 6.23 -9.72
N ARG A 113 -4.47 6.85 -8.71
CA ARG A 113 -4.57 8.31 -8.60
C ARG A 113 -3.20 8.99 -8.47
N HIS A 114 -2.31 8.45 -7.63
CA HIS A 114 -0.95 9.00 -7.50
C HIS A 114 -0.17 8.91 -8.80
N TYR A 115 -0.30 7.81 -9.54
CA TYR A 115 0.34 7.66 -10.85
C TYR A 115 -0.18 8.71 -11.84
N THR A 116 -1.50 8.94 -11.88
CA THR A 116 -2.10 9.98 -12.71
C THR A 116 -1.60 11.38 -12.33
N GLU A 117 -1.61 11.74 -11.04
CA GLU A 117 -1.13 13.05 -10.57
C GLU A 117 0.35 13.29 -10.92
N ILE A 118 1.20 12.26 -10.82
CA ILE A 118 2.60 12.34 -11.22
C ILE A 118 2.71 12.55 -12.73
N ASN A 119 1.95 11.82 -13.55
CA ASN A 119 1.96 11.98 -15.00
C ASN A 119 1.48 13.36 -15.45
N GLU A 120 0.41 13.88 -14.84
CA GLU A 120 -0.09 15.24 -15.08
C GLU A 120 0.97 16.29 -14.76
N ARG A 121 1.66 16.16 -13.61
CA ARG A 121 2.76 17.05 -13.24
C ARG A 121 3.94 16.96 -14.20
N LEU A 122 4.31 15.76 -14.64
CA LEU A 122 5.38 15.56 -15.62
C LEU A 122 5.04 16.21 -16.96
N GLU A 123 3.78 16.16 -17.38
CA GLU A 123 3.34 16.78 -18.62
C GLU A 123 3.40 18.31 -18.54
N ILE A 124 2.99 18.91 -17.42
CA ILE A 124 3.17 20.36 -17.17
C ILE A 124 4.65 20.74 -17.25
N ILE A 125 5.54 19.96 -16.64
CA ILE A 125 6.99 20.21 -16.70
C ILE A 125 7.51 20.10 -18.13
N ARG A 126 7.09 19.09 -18.91
CA ARG A 126 7.48 18.96 -20.33
C ARG A 126 7.04 20.17 -21.15
N GLN A 127 5.81 20.64 -20.97
CA GLN A 127 5.29 21.83 -21.64
C GLN A 127 6.08 23.09 -21.26
N GLN A 128 6.42 23.24 -19.97
CA GLN A 128 7.26 24.35 -19.49
C GLN A 128 8.69 24.29 -20.05
N MET A 129 9.25 23.09 -20.23
CA MET A 129 10.58 22.90 -20.84
C MET A 129 10.56 23.21 -22.34
N GLN A 130 9.53 22.79 -23.07
CA GLN A 130 9.36 23.12 -24.49
C GLN A 130 9.13 24.61 -24.72
N GLY A 131 8.41 25.29 -23.82
CA GLY A 131 8.21 26.75 -23.87
C GLY A 131 9.41 27.60 -23.46
N ARG A 132 10.47 26.99 -22.89
CA ARG A 132 11.73 27.65 -22.52
C ARG A 132 12.84 27.55 -23.57
N VAL A 133 12.60 26.84 -24.68
CA VAL A 133 13.49 26.86 -25.84
C VAL A 133 13.10 28.05 -26.72
N LYS A 134 13.59 29.23 -26.37
CA LYS A 134 13.68 30.41 -27.23
C LYS A 134 15.01 31.11 -26.99
#